data_AF-A0A961X4S6-F1
#
_entry.id   AF-A0A961X4S6-F1
#
_cell.length_a   1.000
_cell.length_b   1.000
_cell.length_c   1.000
_cell.angle_alpha   90.00
_cell.angle_beta   90.00
_cell.angle_gamma   90.00
#
_symmetry.space_group_name_H-M   'P 1'
#
loop_
_entity.id
_entity.type
_entity.pdbx_description
1 polymer ?
#
loop_
_entity_poly.entity_id
_entity_poly.type
_entity_poly.pdbx_seq_one_letter_code
_entity_poly.pdbx_strand_id
1 'polypeptide(L)'
;MNDEGWRMTRNRRSPTSRESRGARAAAVLVIVGCLAALAYLNRDTITTARQPPAPALNPEFVACREARTGQVEKMRADGVINETQFAQFMARAIDTCAGQFPPTEVSPAAPR
;
A
#
# COMPACT_ATOMS: atom_id res chain seq x y z
N MET A 1 -8.03 35.13 53.35
CA MET A 1 -8.28 33.82 52.71
C MET A 1 -9.07 34.10 51.44
N ASN A 2 -8.34 34.29 50.34
CA ASN A 2 -8.87 34.40 49.00
C ASN A 2 -8.48 33.11 48.28
N ASP A 3 -9.42 32.45 47.61
CA ASP A 3 -9.12 31.81 46.33
C ASP A 3 -10.42 31.61 45.54
N GLU A 4 -10.32 31.91 44.25
CA GLU A 4 -11.40 32.29 43.37
C GLU A 4 -12.15 31.08 42.80
N GLY A 5 -13.47 31.21 42.75
CA GLY A 5 -14.34 30.26 42.06
C GLY A 5 -13.97 30.17 40.58
N TRP A 6 -13.42 29.01 40.19
CA TRP A 6 -13.09 28.67 38.82
C TRP A 6 -14.37 28.55 37.98
N ARG A 7 -14.88 29.69 37.49
CA ARG A 7 -15.88 29.72 36.42
C ARG A 7 -15.19 29.32 35.12
N MET A 8 -15.20 28.03 34.82
CA MET A 8 -15.01 27.50 33.46
C MET A 8 -16.14 28.04 32.56
N THR A 9 -15.94 29.23 31.98
CA THR A 9 -16.72 29.71 30.84
C THR A 9 -16.31 28.89 29.62
N ARG A 10 -16.92 27.70 29.46
CA ARG A 10 -16.90 26.99 28.19
C ARG A 10 -17.62 27.85 27.17
N ASN A 11 -16.84 28.65 26.44
CA ASN A 11 -17.25 29.39 25.27
C ASN A 11 -17.59 28.39 24.17
N ARG A 12 -18.78 27.76 24.25
CA ARG A 12 -19.37 26.99 23.16
C ARG A 12 -19.77 28.00 22.09
N ARG A 13 -18.80 28.38 21.25
CA ARG A 13 -19.07 29.12 20.03
C ARG A 13 -19.81 28.15 19.11
N SER A 14 -21.13 28.27 19.07
CA SER A 14 -22.00 27.50 18.17
C SER A 14 -21.57 27.82 16.73
N PRO A 15 -21.06 26.87 15.93
CA PRO A 15 -20.75 27.16 14.54
C PRO A 15 -22.07 27.50 13.85
N THR A 16 -22.13 28.67 13.22
CA THR A 16 -23.32 29.06 12.46
C THR A 16 -23.52 28.07 11.31
N SER A 17 -24.75 27.73 10.95
CA SER A 17 -25.04 26.69 9.95
C SER A 17 -24.46 26.95 8.56
N ARG A 18 -24.08 28.20 8.26
CA ARG A 18 -23.34 28.59 7.04
C ARG A 18 -21.86 28.21 7.11
N GLU A 19 -21.21 28.37 8.26
CA GLU A 19 -19.83 27.93 8.47
C GLU A 19 -19.71 26.40 8.39
N SER A 20 -20.70 25.67 8.89
CA SER A 20 -20.71 24.20 8.79
C SER A 20 -20.94 23.69 7.37
N ARG A 21 -21.74 24.39 6.55
CA ARG A 21 -21.93 24.07 5.13
C ARG A 21 -20.68 24.40 4.31
N GLY A 22 -20.03 25.54 4.57
CA GLY A 22 -18.77 25.91 3.94
C GLY A 22 -17.63 24.95 4.31
N ALA A 23 -17.52 24.58 5.58
CA ALA A 23 -16.53 23.60 6.05
C ALA A 23 -16.74 22.21 5.43
N ARG A 24 -18.00 21.76 5.31
CA ARG A 24 -18.33 20.50 4.61
C ARG A 24 -17.98 20.56 3.13
N ALA A 25 -18.25 21.67 2.46
CA ALA A 25 -17.88 21.84 1.06
C ALA A 25 -16.36 21.81 0.85
N ALA A 26 -15.59 22.47 1.71
CA ALA A 26 -14.13 22.42 1.68
C ALA A 26 -13.60 21.00 1.92
N ALA A 27 -14.14 20.28 2.90
CA ALA A 27 -13.76 18.89 3.16
C ALA A 27 -14.05 17.97 1.96
N VAL A 28 -15.21 18.12 1.32
CA VAL A 28 -15.54 17.35 0.11
C VAL A 28 -14.57 17.65 -1.02
N LEU A 29 -14.21 18.92 -1.24
CA LEU A 29 -13.23 19.28 -2.28
C LEU A 29 -11.87 18.66 -2.01
N VAL A 30 -11.40 18.64 -0.76
CA VAL A 30 -10.14 18.00 -0.38
C VAL A 30 -10.20 16.50 -0.63
N ILE A 31 -11.28 15.82 -0.22
CA ILE A 31 -11.45 14.38 -0.44
C ILE A 31 -11.47 14.07 -1.94
N VAL A 32 -12.24 14.82 -2.73
CA VAL A 32 -12.31 14.64 -4.19
C VAL A 32 -10.93 14.88 -4.82
N GLY A 33 -10.19 15.89 -4.36
CA GLY A 33 -8.82 16.14 -4.80
C GLY A 33 -7.87 14.98 -4.50
N CYS A 34 -7.92 14.42 -3.28
CA CYS A 34 -7.12 13.25 -2.91
C CYS A 34 -7.48 12.03 -3.76
N LEU A 35 -8.76 11.76 -3.97
CA LEU A 35 -9.21 10.65 -4.81
C LEU A 35 -8.79 10.82 -6.26
N ALA A 36 -8.90 12.04 -6.81
CA ALA A 36 -8.44 12.35 -8.16
C ALA A 36 -6.91 12.17 -8.30
N ALA A 37 -6.13 12.62 -7.31
CA ALA A 37 -4.68 12.43 -7.30
C ALA A 37 -4.31 10.94 -7.24
N LEU A 38 -4.96 10.15 -6.38
CA LEU A 38 -4.76 8.70 -6.30
C LEU A 38 -5.12 8.01 -7.61
N ALA A 39 -6.24 8.40 -8.23
CA ALA A 39 -6.68 7.86 -9.50
C ALA A 39 -5.74 8.23 -10.66
N TYR A 40 -5.13 9.42 -10.61
CA TYR A 40 -4.13 9.83 -11.60
C TYR A 40 -2.83 9.04 -11.46
N LEU A 41 -2.33 8.86 -10.24
CA LEU A 41 -1.12 8.07 -9.97
C LEU A 41 -1.30 6.59 -10.28
N ASN A 42 -2.51 6.07 -10.07
CA ASN A 42 -2.89 4.67 -10.34
C ASN A 42 -3.70 4.55 -11.63
N ARG A 43 -3.56 5.49 -12.57
CA ARG A 43 -4.38 5.50 -13.78
C ARG A 43 -4.21 4.20 -14.54
N ASP A 44 -2.97 3.74 -14.72
CA ASP A 44 -2.65 2.52 -15.44
C ASP A 44 -3.27 1.27 -14.79
N THR A 45 -3.33 1.20 -13.46
CA THR A 45 -3.97 0.08 -12.74
C THR A 45 -5.49 0.14 -12.75
N ILE A 46 -6.09 1.34 -12.69
CA ILE A 46 -7.56 1.52 -12.67
C ILE A 46 -8.16 1.36 -14.07
N THR A 47 -7.48 1.86 -15.12
CA THR A 47 -7.95 1.72 -16.50
C THR A 47 -7.64 0.35 -17.09
N THR A 48 -6.65 -0.36 -16.54
CA THR A 48 -6.29 -1.73 -16.95
C THR A 48 -6.93 -2.75 -16.01
N ALA A 49 -8.27 -2.73 -15.91
CA ALA A 49 -9.05 -3.82 -15.31
C ALA A 49 -9.05 -5.10 -16.17
N ARG A 50 -8.16 -5.19 -17.16
CA ARG A 50 -7.89 -6.40 -17.93
C ARG A 50 -6.62 -6.97 -17.35
N GLN A 51 -6.75 -7.83 -16.35
CA GLN A 51 -5.67 -8.71 -15.93
C GLN A 51 -5.08 -9.29 -17.23
N PRO A 52 -3.84 -8.96 -17.62
CA PRO A 52 -3.23 -9.63 -18.75
C PRO A 52 -3.30 -11.13 -18.44
N PRO A 53 -3.51 -12.02 -19.43
CA PRO A 53 -3.25 -13.44 -19.20
C PRO A 53 -1.88 -13.49 -18.55
N ALA A 54 -1.81 -14.02 -17.31
CA ALA A 54 -0.59 -13.98 -16.53
C ALA A 54 0.52 -14.44 -17.48
N PRO A 55 1.54 -13.60 -17.74
CA PRO A 55 2.60 -13.99 -18.65
C PRO A 55 3.06 -15.38 -18.21
N ALA A 56 3.29 -16.29 -19.15
CA ALA A 56 3.80 -17.61 -18.83
C ALA A 56 5.13 -17.39 -18.09
N LEU A 57 5.06 -17.36 -16.77
CA LEU A 57 6.17 -17.04 -15.91
C LEU A 57 7.15 -18.19 -16.07
N ASN A 58 8.42 -17.83 -16.24
CA ASN A 58 9.52 -18.77 -16.20
C ASN A 58 9.31 -19.73 -14.98
N PRO A 59 9.22 -21.05 -15.18
CA PRO A 59 8.88 -21.97 -14.10
C PRO A 59 9.95 -22.00 -13.00
N GLU A 60 11.20 -21.71 -13.34
CA GLU A 60 12.32 -21.55 -12.41
C GLU A 60 12.16 -20.29 -11.55
N PHE A 61 11.64 -19.19 -12.12
CA PHE A 61 11.24 -18.00 -11.37
C PHE A 61 10.11 -18.33 -10.38
N VAL A 62 9.08 -19.07 -10.82
CA VAL A 62 7.96 -19.46 -9.95
C VAL A 62 8.45 -20.32 -8.79
N ALA A 63 9.28 -21.33 -9.07
CA ALA A 63 9.85 -22.21 -8.06
C ALA A 63 10.75 -21.44 -7.06
N CYS A 64 11.61 -20.54 -7.57
CA CYS A 64 12.44 -19.68 -6.72
C CYS A 64 11.57 -18.81 -5.80
N ARG A 65 10.57 -18.15 -6.37
CA ARG A 65 9.68 -17.25 -5.65
C ARG A 65 8.98 -18.00 -4.54
N GLU A 66 8.31 -19.11 -4.85
CA GLU A 66 7.55 -19.90 -3.86
C GLU A 66 8.42 -20.41 -2.72
N ALA A 67 9.61 -20.93 -3.04
CA ALA A 67 10.55 -21.40 -2.04
C ALA A 67 10.99 -20.27 -1.10
N ARG A 68 11.31 -19.09 -1.64
CA ARG A 68 11.78 -17.94 -0.85
C ARG A 68 10.66 -17.27 -0.07
N THR A 69 9.50 -17.05 -0.67
CA THR A 69 8.36 -16.44 0.02
C THR A 69 7.83 -17.35 1.12
N GLY A 70 7.82 -18.67 0.91
CA GLY A 70 7.44 -19.64 1.95
C GLY A 70 8.38 -19.61 3.15
N GLN A 71 9.69 -19.40 2.94
CA GLN A 71 10.64 -19.18 4.05
C GLN A 71 10.34 -17.89 4.81
N VAL A 72 10.04 -16.79 4.12
CA VAL A 72 9.71 -15.50 4.73
C VAL A 72 8.39 -15.58 5.52
N GLU A 73 7.39 -16.30 5.00
CA GLU A 73 6.14 -16.56 5.73
C GLU A 73 6.38 -17.37 6.99
N LYS A 74 7.24 -18.40 6.91
CA LYS A 74 7.64 -19.17 8.08
C LYS A 74 8.36 -18.30 9.11
N MET A 75 9.28 -17.44 8.70
CA MET A 75 9.95 -16.50 9.61
C MET A 75 8.96 -15.55 10.31
N ARG A 76 7.91 -15.11 9.62
CA ARG A 76 6.84 -14.32 10.25
C ARG A 76 6.03 -15.17 11.24
N ALA A 77 5.66 -16.39 10.86
CA ALA A 77 4.91 -17.30 11.71
C ALA A 77 5.69 -17.69 12.99
N ASP A 78 7.00 -17.88 12.86
CA ASP A 78 7.93 -18.17 13.96
C ASP A 78 8.27 -16.91 14.79
N GLY A 79 7.74 -15.73 14.42
CA GLY A 79 7.96 -14.47 15.13
C GLY A 79 9.38 -13.90 14.99
N VAL A 80 10.18 -14.42 14.05
CA VAL A 80 11.56 -13.95 13.78
C VAL A 80 11.54 -12.56 13.15
N ILE A 81 10.50 -12.23 12.40
CA ILE A 81 10.32 -10.94 11.72
C ILE A 81 8.94 -10.36 12.01
N ASN A 82 8.86 -9.03 12.09
CA ASN A 82 7.59 -8.32 12.25
C ASN A 82 6.93 -7.97 10.90
N GLU A 83 5.71 -7.44 10.93
CA GLU A 83 4.92 -7.15 9.72
C GLU A 83 5.61 -6.14 8.78
N THR A 84 6.28 -5.12 9.34
CA THR A 84 7.02 -4.13 8.55
C THR A 84 8.18 -4.78 7.81
N GLN A 85 8.90 -5.70 8.46
CA GLN A 85 9.99 -6.45 7.87
C GLN A 85 9.49 -7.50 6.86
N PHE A 86 8.34 -8.12 7.13
CA PHE A 86 7.72 -9.11 6.25
C PHE A 86 7.48 -8.55 4.84
N ALA A 87 6.90 -7.35 4.73
CA ALA A 87 6.69 -6.70 3.43
C ALA A 87 8.01 -6.44 2.69
N GLN A 88 9.04 -5.98 3.40
CA GLN A 88 10.37 -5.71 2.82
C GLN A 88 11.06 -7.00 2.36
N PHE A 89 10.96 -8.07 3.15
CA PHE A 89 11.56 -9.37 2.81
C PHE A 89 10.83 -10.06 1.67
N MET A 90 9.50 -9.97 1.60
CA MET A 90 8.71 -10.45 0.46
C MET A 90 9.13 -9.76 -0.85
N ALA A 91 9.22 -8.44 -0.84
CA ALA A 91 9.65 -7.67 -2.01
C ALA A 91 11.06 -8.08 -2.45
N ARG A 92 12.02 -8.14 -1.52
CA ARG A 92 13.40 -8.54 -1.82
C ARG A 92 13.52 -9.99 -2.31
N ALA A 93 12.72 -10.90 -1.77
CA ALA A 93 12.70 -12.29 -2.21
C ALA A 93 12.28 -12.39 -3.69
N ILE A 94 11.24 -11.65 -4.07
CA ILE A 94 10.77 -11.58 -5.45
C ILE A 94 11.82 -10.92 -6.36
N ASP A 95 12.40 -9.79 -5.96
CA ASP A 95 13.43 -9.09 -6.73
C ASP A 95 14.68 -9.96 -6.95
N THR A 96 15.10 -10.70 -5.91
CA THR A 96 16.22 -11.64 -6.00
C THR A 96 15.94 -12.73 -7.03
N CYS A 97 14.73 -13.31 -7.00
CA CYS A 97 14.35 -14.33 -7.98
C CYS A 97 14.21 -13.74 -9.38
N ALA A 98 13.70 -12.51 -9.53
CA ALA A 98 13.59 -11.85 -10.83
C ALA A 98 14.97 -11.51 -11.43
N GLY A 99 15.96 -11.18 -10.59
CA GLY A 99 17.35 -10.96 -11.03
C GLY A 99 18.08 -12.23 -11.43
N GLN A 100 17.71 -13.39 -10.89
CA GLN A 100 18.31 -14.69 -11.24
C GLN A 100 17.57 -15.39 -12.38
N PHE A 101 16.25 -15.28 -12.39
CA PHE A 101 15.33 -15.89 -13.34
C PHE A 101 14.38 -14.80 -13.84
N PRO A 102 14.65 -14.19 -15.00
CA PRO A 102 13.80 -13.13 -15.52
C PRO A 102 12.38 -13.64 -15.76
N PRO A 103 11.33 -12.92 -15.30
CA PRO A 103 9.95 -13.39 -15.35
C PRO A 103 9.35 -13.42 -16.78
N THR A 104 10.07 -12.89 -17.77
CA THR A 104 9.56 -12.67 -19.14
C THR A 104 10.31 -13.44 -20.22
N GLU A 105 11.35 -14.21 -19.90
CA GLU A 105 12.18 -14.84 -20.93
C GLU A 105 12.23 -16.37 -20.76
N VAL A 106 11.36 -17.05 -21.51
CA VAL A 106 11.69 -18.38 -22.01
C VAL A 106 12.75 -18.14 -23.10
N SER A 107 14.02 -18.04 -22.73
CA SER A 107 15.12 -18.02 -23.69
C SER A 107 15.40 -19.46 -24.13
N PRO A 108 15.08 -19.87 -25.36
CA PRO A 108 15.47 -21.18 -25.83
C PRO A 108 16.97 -21.13 -26.16
N ALA A 109 17.73 -21.99 -25.50
CA ALA A 109 19.13 -22.34 -25.78
C ALA A 109 20.22 -21.35 -25.29
N ALA A 110 20.92 -21.78 -24.24
CA ALA A 110 22.36 -21.62 -24.16
C ALA A 110 23.00 -23.03 -24.26
N PRO A 111 23.47 -23.47 -25.45
CA PRO A 111 24.31 -24.65 -25.53
C PRO A 111 25.70 -24.31 -24.95
N ARG A 112 26.27 -25.26 -24.21
CA ARG A 112 27.69 -25.25 -23.82
C ARG A 112 28.57 -25.59 -25.02
#